data_AF-A0A388PER1-F1
#
_entry.id   AF-A0A388PER1-F1
#
_cell.length_a   1.000
_cell.length_b   1.000
_cell.length_c   1.000
_cell.angle_alpha   90.00
_cell.angle_beta   90.00
_cell.angle_gamma   90.00
#
_symmetry.space_group_name_H-M   'P 1'
#
loop_
_entity.id
_entity.type
_entity.pdbx_description
1 polymer ?
#
loop_
_entity_poly.entity_id
_entity_poly.type
_entity_poly.pdbx_seq_one_letter_code
_entity_poly.pdbx_strand_id
1 'polypeptide(L)'
;MRSADFIELIRQVRREGRAGETILLHRAPLADAWIQAAGARTDPEAFGEGAVIFVLAEVTALKRLQAMEREFVTNVSHDLRTPVTILRGYAETLADDQATMSQKTGRGSPKKLFPPSGAYRASSKAYSP
;
A
#
# COMPACT_ATOMS: atom_id res chain seq x y z
N MET A 1 -18.92 -18.94 22.98
CA MET A 1 -18.36 -17.89 23.85
C MET A 1 -17.20 -18.52 24.61
N ARG A 2 -15.96 -18.03 24.50
CA ARG A 2 -15.01 -18.35 25.56
C ARG A 2 -15.55 -17.61 26.78
N SER A 3 -16.09 -18.34 27.75
CA SER A 3 -16.72 -17.74 28.94
C SER A 3 -15.79 -16.76 29.65
N ALA A 4 -14.47 -16.92 29.47
CA ALA A 4 -13.43 -16.03 29.99
C ALA A 4 -13.60 -14.56 29.56
N ASP A 5 -13.76 -14.28 28.26
CA ASP A 5 -13.74 -12.90 27.75
C ASP A 5 -14.89 -12.07 28.33
N PHE A 6 -16.10 -12.65 28.39
CA PHE A 6 -17.26 -11.97 28.96
C PHE A 6 -17.14 -11.82 30.49
N ILE A 7 -16.55 -12.79 31.19
CA ILE A 7 -16.31 -12.69 32.64
C ILE A 7 -15.30 -11.58 32.93
N GLU A 8 -14.24 -11.47 32.14
CA GLU A 8 -13.28 -10.38 32.25
C GLU A 8 -13.94 -9.02 31.99
N LEU A 9 -14.80 -8.93 30.99
CA LEU A 9 -15.58 -7.73 30.74
C LEU A 9 -16.46 -7.35 31.96
N ILE A 10 -17.13 -8.31 32.60
CA ILE A 10 -17.91 -8.06 33.83
C ILE A 10 -17.01 -7.56 34.97
N ARG A 11 -15.87 -8.21 35.19
CA ARG A 11 -14.90 -7.81 36.21
C ARG A 11 -14.40 -6.39 35.96
N GLN A 12 -14.15 -6.07 34.69
CA GLN A 12 -13.70 -4.75 34.27
C GLN A 12 -14.77 -3.68 34.51
N VAL A 13 -16.03 -3.91 34.12
CA VAL A 13 -17.14 -2.97 34.41
C VAL A 13 -17.27 -2.73 35.91
N ARG A 14 -17.16 -3.77 36.74
CA ARG A 14 -17.25 -3.62 38.20
C ARG A 14 -16.12 -2.76 38.75
N ARG A 15 -14.89 -2.95 38.26
CA ARG A 15 -13.70 -2.19 38.70
C ARG A 15 -13.70 -0.74 38.20
N GLU A 16 -14.00 -0.53 36.92
CA GLU A 16 -13.78 0.76 36.22
C GLU A 16 -15.07 1.57 36.02
N GLY A 17 -16.23 0.95 36.26
CA GLY A 17 -17.55 1.57 36.09
C GLY A 17 -18.12 1.49 34.69
N ARG A 18 -17.26 1.36 33.68
CA ARG A 18 -17.63 1.17 32.28
C ARG A 18 -16.54 0.38 31.55
N ALA A 19 -16.93 -0.50 30.64
CA ALA A 19 -16.01 -1.23 29.77
C ALA A 19 -16.71 -1.66 28.48
N GLY A 20 -15.94 -1.94 27.43
CA GLY A 20 -16.48 -2.47 26.18
C GLY A 20 -15.46 -3.31 25.43
N GLU A 21 -15.93 -4.39 24.82
CA GLU A 21 -15.11 -5.38 24.12
C GLU A 21 -15.86 -5.97 22.92
N THR A 22 -15.12 -6.41 21.89
CA THR A 22 -15.71 -7.18 20.79
C THR A 22 -15.38 -8.65 20.98
N ILE A 23 -16.41 -9.47 21.14
CA ILE A 23 -16.32 -10.89 21.46
C ILE A 23 -16.77 -11.71 20.25
N LEU A 24 -16.00 -12.75 19.92
CA LEU A 24 -16.38 -13.72 18.89
C LEU A 24 -17.26 -14.83 19.49
N LEU A 25 -18.47 -14.95 18.97
CA LEU A 25 -19.36 -16.06 19.27
C LEU A 25 -19.31 -17.10 18.15
N HIS A 26 -18.63 -18.20 18.42
CA HIS A 26 -18.72 -19.40 17.60
C HIS A 26 -20.11 -20.04 17.77
N ARG A 27 -21.02 -19.79 16.82
CA ARG A 27 -22.36 -20.38 16.78
C ARG A 27 -22.37 -21.49 15.73
N ALA A 28 -21.77 -22.63 16.04
CA ALA A 28 -21.91 -23.83 15.19
C ALA A 28 -23.36 -24.35 15.27
N PRO A 29 -23.99 -24.77 14.15
CA PRO A 29 -23.49 -24.81 12.77
C PRO A 29 -23.80 -23.56 11.93
N LEU A 30 -24.35 -22.49 12.53
CA LEU A 30 -24.99 -21.36 11.84
C LEU A 30 -24.04 -20.19 11.46
N ALA A 31 -22.72 -20.39 11.56
CA ALA A 31 -21.62 -19.44 11.34
C ALA A 31 -21.20 -18.57 12.54
N ASP A 32 -19.97 -18.07 12.48
CA ASP A 32 -19.41 -17.16 13.48
C ASP A 32 -20.15 -15.82 13.49
N ALA A 33 -20.49 -15.36 14.69
CA ALA A 33 -21.08 -14.05 14.95
C ALA A 33 -20.13 -13.19 15.78
N TRP A 34 -19.91 -11.94 15.36
CA TRP A 34 -19.16 -10.97 16.15
C TRP A 34 -20.14 -10.15 16.97
N ILE A 35 -19.99 -10.17 18.29
CA ILE A 35 -20.82 -9.39 19.21
C ILE A 35 -19.95 -8.32 19.85
N GLN A 36 -20.34 -7.07 19.71
CA GLN A 36 -19.81 -5.99 20.52
C GLN A 36 -20.61 -5.92 21.82
N ALA A 37 -19.91 -6.01 22.95
CA ALA A 37 -20.48 -5.91 24.27
C ALA A 37 -19.95 -4.65 24.95
N ALA A 38 -20.83 -3.83 25.49
CA ALA A 38 -20.46 -2.70 26.33
C ALA A 38 -21.28 -2.77 27.62
N GLY A 39 -20.67 -2.46 28.75
CA GLY A 39 -21.37 -2.46 30.02
C GLY A 39 -21.01 -1.29 30.91
N ALA A 40 -21.92 -0.97 31.83
CA ALA A 40 -21.79 0.08 32.81
C ALA A 40 -22.40 -0.36 34.14
N ARG A 41 -21.93 0.22 35.25
CA ARG A 41 -22.62 0.10 36.53
C ARG A 41 -23.98 0.79 36.46
N THR A 42 -24.95 0.19 37.12
CA THR A 42 -26.27 0.80 37.29
C THR A 42 -26.34 1.56 38.60
N ASP A 43 -27.40 2.36 38.75
CA ASP A 43 -27.74 2.99 40.02
C ASP A 43 -28.11 1.91 41.07
N PRO A 44 -27.42 1.86 42.23
CA PRO A 44 -27.71 0.91 43.29
C PRO A 44 -29.12 1.05 43.87
N GLU A 45 -29.71 2.25 43.90
CA GLU A 45 -31.05 2.44 44.44
C GLU A 45 -32.13 1.85 43.52
N ALA A 46 -31.88 1.88 42.21
CA ALA A 46 -32.81 1.37 41.21
C ALA A 46 -32.66 -0.14 40.94
N PHE A 47 -31.44 -0.69 41.05
CA PHE A 47 -31.12 -2.06 40.61
C PHE A 47 -30.39 -2.93 41.64
N GLY A 48 -30.07 -2.39 42.81
CA GLY A 48 -29.32 -3.08 43.87
C GLY A 48 -27.81 -2.92 43.72
N GLU A 49 -27.09 -3.17 44.83
CA GLU A 49 -25.63 -3.05 44.86
C GLU A 49 -24.95 -4.02 43.89
N GLY A 50 -23.96 -3.51 43.15
CA GLY A 50 -23.14 -4.32 42.25
C GLY A 50 -23.83 -4.76 40.96
N ALA A 51 -25.04 -4.25 40.70
CA ALA A 51 -25.72 -4.42 39.43
C ALA A 51 -24.98 -3.71 38.29
N VAL A 52 -24.99 -4.36 37.12
CA VAL A 52 -24.33 -3.92 35.91
C VAL A 52 -25.26 -4.21 34.74
N ILE A 53 -25.31 -3.29 33.78
CA ILE A 53 -26.06 -3.45 32.54
C ILE A 53 -25.11 -3.66 31.39
N PHE A 54 -25.50 -4.51 30.44
CA PHE A 54 -24.77 -4.75 29.21
C PHE A 54 -25.65 -4.50 28.00
N VAL A 55 -25.08 -3.85 26.99
CA VAL A 55 -25.63 -3.75 25.64
C VAL A 55 -24.80 -4.66 24.74
N LEU A 56 -25.47 -5.54 24.01
CA LEU A 56 -24.88 -6.46 23.05
C LEU A 56 -25.38 -6.09 21.65
N ALA A 57 -24.45 -5.86 20.73
CA ALA A 57 -24.75 -5.55 19.34
C ALA A 57 -24.06 -6.57 18.43
N GLU A 58 -24.81 -7.20 17.52
CA GLU A 58 -24.20 -8.03 16.50
C GLU A 58 -23.58 -7.14 15.40
N VAL A 59 -22.27 -7.29 15.18
CA VAL A 59 -21.47 -6.49 14.25
C VAL A 59 -20.81 -7.35 13.16
N THR A 60 -21.29 -8.58 12.97
CA THR A 60 -20.75 -9.57 12.03
C THR A 60 -20.61 -9.01 10.61
N ALA A 61 -21.64 -8.34 10.09
CA ALA A 61 -21.62 -7.78 8.73
C ALA A 61 -20.55 -6.69 8.56
N LEU A 62 -20.46 -5.77 9.53
CA LEU A 62 -19.44 -4.72 9.53
C LEU A 62 -18.02 -5.31 9.55
N LYS A 63 -17.77 -6.31 10.39
CA LYS A 63 -16.48 -6.98 10.47
C LYS A 63 -16.12 -7.70 9.17
N ARG A 64 -17.09 -8.33 8.51
CA ARG A 64 -16.88 -8.97 7.20
C ARG A 64 -16.52 -7.94 6.12
N LEU A 65 -17.25 -6.83 6.06
CA LEU A 65 -16.94 -5.75 5.11
C LEU A 65 -15.52 -5.18 5.32
N GLN A 66 -15.13 -4.92 6.57
CA GLN A 66 -13.78 -4.44 6.90
C GLN A 66 -12.69 -5.46 6.51
N ALA A 67 -12.96 -6.76 6.65
CA ALA A 67 -12.05 -7.80 6.22
C ALA A 67 -11.90 -7.83 4.69
N MET A 68 -13.02 -7.78 3.97
CA MET A 68 -13.03 -7.75 2.50
C MET A 68 -12.32 -6.52 1.94
N GLU A 69 -12.49 -5.34 2.55
CA GLU A 69 -11.79 -4.12 2.15
C GLU A 69 -10.27 -4.28 2.28
N ARG A 70 -9.79 -4.81 3.41
CA ARG A 70 -8.36 -5.04 3.64
C ARG A 70 -7.78 -6.06 2.66
N GLU A 71 -8.52 -7.14 2.40
CA GLU A 71 -8.13 -8.16 1.44
C GLU A 71 -8.04 -7.58 0.03
N PHE A 72 -9.03 -6.77 -0.37
CA PHE A 72 -9.02 -6.09 -1.66
C PHE A 72 -7.79 -5.18 -1.82
N VAL A 73 -7.52 -4.30 -0.85
CA VAL A 73 -6.36 -3.40 -0.89
C VAL A 73 -5.05 -4.18 -0.98
N THR A 74 -4.94 -5.27 -0.20
CA THR A 74 -3.76 -6.13 -0.20
C THR A 74 -3.58 -6.76 -1.59
N ASN A 75 -4.62 -7.39 -2.12
CA ASN A 75 -4.58 -8.07 -3.42
C ASN A 75 -4.22 -7.11 -4.55
N VAL A 76 -4.90 -5.97 -4.64
CA VAL A 76 -4.62 -4.95 -5.66
C VAL A 76 -3.19 -4.41 -5.53
N SER A 77 -2.71 -4.17 -4.31
CA SER A 77 -1.34 -3.68 -4.09
C SER A 77 -0.29 -4.68 -4.57
N HIS A 78 -0.52 -5.98 -4.35
CA HIS A 78 0.37 -7.02 -4.84
C HIS A 78 0.34 -7.14 -6.36
N ASP A 79 -0.86 -7.17 -6.94
CA ASP A 79 -1.04 -7.31 -8.38
C ASP A 79 -0.49 -6.13 -9.17
N LEU A 80 -0.56 -4.92 -8.59
CA LEU A 80 -0.03 -3.71 -9.22
C LEU A 80 1.48 -3.51 -9.01
N ARG A 81 2.08 -4.10 -7.97
CA ARG A 81 3.51 -3.92 -7.67
C ARG A 81 4.38 -4.31 -8.86
N THR A 82 4.12 -5.48 -9.45
CA THR A 82 4.89 -6.00 -10.58
C THR A 82 4.77 -5.14 -11.84
N PRO A 83 3.56 -4.84 -12.38
CA PRO A 83 3.43 -4.02 -13.58
C PRO A 83 3.96 -2.59 -13.38
N VAL A 84 3.78 -1.99 -12.21
CA VAL A 84 4.35 -0.67 -11.90
C VAL A 84 5.88 -0.71 -11.89
N THR A 85 6.47 -1.76 -11.32
CA THR A 85 7.93 -1.95 -11.32
C THR A 85 8.48 -2.08 -12.73
N ILE A 86 7.79 -2.83 -13.61
CA ILE A 86 8.18 -2.98 -15.02
C ILE A 86 8.11 -1.63 -15.75
N LEU A 87 7.02 -0.88 -15.59
CA LEU A 87 6.87 0.44 -16.21
C LEU A 87 7.96 1.42 -15.74
N ARG A 88 8.31 1.38 -14.45
CA ARG A 88 9.41 2.16 -13.89
C ARG A 88 10.75 1.79 -14.53
N GLY A 89 11.03 0.49 -14.71
CA GLY A 89 12.25 0.03 -15.38
C GLY A 89 12.35 0.52 -16.83
N TYR A 90 11.26 0.50 -17.59
CA TYR A 90 11.25 1.07 -18.95
C TYR A 90 11.48 2.59 -18.96
N ALA A 91 10.84 3.32 -18.03
CA ALA A 91 11.03 4.76 -17.91
C ALA A 91 12.48 5.14 -17.55
N GLU A 92 13.13 4.36 -16.67
CA GLU A 92 14.54 4.52 -16.32
C GLU A 92 15.46 4.32 -17.54
N THR A 93 15.28 3.24 -18.30
CA THR A 93 16.07 2.99 -19.53
C THR A 93 15.92 4.13 -20.55
N LEU A 94 14.69 4.60 -20.78
CA LEU A 94 14.45 5.72 -21.71
C LEU A 94 15.11 7.02 -21.24
N ALA A 95 15.12 7.29 -19.93
CA ALA A 95 15.78 8.46 -19.36
C ALA A 95 17.31 8.39 -19.51
N ASP A 96 17.91 7.21 -19.29
CA ASP A 96 19.34 6.97 -19.45
C ASP A 96 19.79 7.12 -20.92
N ASP A 97 18.97 6.66 -21.87
CA ASP A 97 19.23 6.83 -23.31
C ASP A 97 19.25 8.33 -23.70
N GLN A 98 18.29 9.12 -23.20
CA GLN A 98 18.25 10.57 -23.43
C GLN A 98 19.48 11.29 -22.86
N ALA A 99 19.91 10.92 -21.65
CA ALA A 99 21.12 11.47 -21.05
C ALA A 99 22.38 11.11 -21.85
N THR A 100 22.45 9.88 -22.38
CA THR A 100 23.58 9.42 -23.20
C THR A 100 23.63 10.11 -24.56
N MET A 101 22.48 10.35 -25.19
CA MET A 101 22.40 11.10 -26.47
C MET A 101 22.82 12.57 -26.30
N SER A 102 22.45 13.22 -25.19
CA SER A 102 22.85 14.59 -24.87
C SER A 102 24.37 14.73 -24.60
N GLN A 103 25.03 13.68 -24.10
CA GLN A 103 26.49 13.70 -23.90
C GLN A 103 27.29 13.50 -25.21
N LYS A 104 26.74 12.77 -26.19
CA LYS A 104 27.41 12.57 -27.49
C LYS A 104 27.36 13.82 -28.39
N THR A 105 26.39 14.71 -28.22
CA THR A 105 26.28 15.95 -29.01
C THR A 105 27.26 17.06 -28.59
N GLY A 106 27.94 16.93 -27.44
CA GLY A 106 28.89 17.94 -26.94
C GLY A 106 30.38 17.67 -27.19
N ARG A 107 30.77 16.54 -27.79
CA ARG A 107 32.18 16.09 -27.82
C ARG A 107 32.76 15.82 -29.22
N GLY A 108 32.29 16.56 -30.22
CA GLY A 108 32.86 16.56 -31.58
C GLY A 108 33.53 17.88 -31.92
N SER A 109 34.78 18.09 -31.49
CA SER A 109 35.61 19.14 -32.09
C SER A 109 35.79 18.84 -33.58
N PRO A 110 35.41 19.72 -34.52
CA PRO A 110 35.58 19.44 -35.94
C PRO A 110 37.07 19.42 -36.25
N LYS A 111 37.60 18.24 -36.60
CA LYS A 111 38.95 18.11 -37.16
C LYS A 111 38.97 18.91 -38.46
N LYS A 112 39.72 20.02 -38.47
CA LYS A 112 39.94 20.85 -39.66
C LYS A 112 40.54 19.96 -40.77
N LEU A 113 39.72 19.65 -41.76
CA LEU A 113 40.13 19.02 -43.01
C LEU A 113 40.58 20.13 -43.97
N PHE A 114 41.80 20.63 -43.80
CA PHE A 114 42.46 21.45 -44.82
C PHE A 114 43.91 20.95 -44.96
N PRO A 115 44.35 20.55 -46.17
CA PRO A 115 45.75 20.24 -46.39
C PRO A 115 46.57 21.55 -46.39
N PRO A 116 47.84 21.54 -45.95
CA PRO A 116 48.69 22.71 -45.99
C PRO A 116 48.93 23.16 -47.44
N SER A 117 48.69 24.44 -47.69
CA SER A 117 48.99 25.12 -48.94
C SER A 117 50.48 25.07 -49.23
N GLY A 118 50.90 24.26 -50.21
CA GLY A 118 52.31 24.26 -50.62
C GLY A 118 52.78 23.25 -51.65
N ALA A 119 51.98 22.26 -52.07
CA ALA A 119 52.49 21.23 -52.96
C ALA A 119 51.48 20.86 -54.05
N TYR A 120 51.42 21.63 -55.13
CA TYR A 120 51.18 21.09 -56.48
C TYR A 120 51.67 22.13 -57.50
N ARG A 121 52.98 22.11 -57.74
CA ARG A 121 53.59 22.73 -58.92
C ARG A 121 53.72 21.64 -59.99
N ALA A 122 53.18 21.95 -61.17
CA ALA A 122 53.46 21.34 -62.46
C ALA A 122 53.01 19.88 -62.70
N SER A 123 51.96 19.72 -63.51
CA SER A 123 51.98 18.87 -64.70
C SER A 123 50.66 19.01 -65.49
N SER A 124 50.54 20.09 -66.27
CA SER A 124 49.56 20.15 -67.35
C SER A 124 50.13 19.44 -68.58
N LYS A 125 49.64 18.24 -68.91
CA LYS A 125 49.63 17.78 -70.31
C LYS A 125 48.56 16.70 -70.53
N ALA A 126 47.71 17.02 -71.51
CA ALA A 126 46.92 16.15 -72.38
C ALA A 126 45.87 15.24 -71.72
N TYR A 127 44.59 15.47 -71.98
CA TYR A 127 43.89 14.95 -73.18
C TYR A 127 42.38 15.23 -73.10
N SER A 128 41.77 15.66 -74.21
CA SER A 128 40.33 15.53 -74.53
C SER A 128 40.16 15.86 -76.02
N PRO A 129 39.19 15.26 -76.73
CA PRO A 129 38.65 13.90 -76.66
C PRO A 129 39.33 12.93 -77.65
#